data_AF-A0A1M6MBR8-F1
#
_entry.id   AF-A0A1M6MBR8-F1
#
_cell.length_a   1.000
_cell.length_b   1.000
_cell.length_c   1.000
_cell.angle_alpha   90.00
_cell.angle_beta   90.00
_cell.angle_gamma   90.00
#
_symmetry.space_group_name_H-M   'P 1'
#
loop_
_entity.id
_entity.type
_entity.pdbx_description
1 polymer ?
#
loop_
_entity_poly.entity_id
_entity_poly.type
_entity_poly.pdbx_seq_one_letter_code
_entity_poly.pdbx_strand_id
1 'polypeptide(L)'
;MQCEYCKSEGKMSREHIIPKGFINNMNFKEQTVWFDKAPSRVINNELMIKDVCANCNNGELSKLDAYALKLLISYNDKISFDTKKIYFKYNYHMLTRWLLKVCYNSARANDADFDIGLYQEYISYILNKDYTEALDISIFAMFMEVAFDKETQEECYHLNKDRNYEIDWFRIAPFRMVNLSVYYIAMRCIMINSLAFLVVVYNKDTISKKTTIEQEILKTYPNFVKLLTNNKACLKKDIKFWHSSYMTNYLLRDNFLGKRTSKMDGILKLVNISKKEVFDRDYNQLKYLKNSYMSTKDDLKDSYQSFELMMDGYNDDKRELYQIKEVQDYIIGMINKFPDIIWILNLELSFFQVILGAYINEKVINDKIDSSRQIDINQK
;
A
#
# COMPACT_ATOMS: atom_id res chain seq x y z
N MET A 1 1.89 -26.75 1.56
CA MET A 1 1.54 -25.35 1.22
C MET A 1 0.09 -25.31 0.80
N GLN A 2 -0.60 -24.22 1.10
CA GLN A 2 -2.02 -24.03 0.83
C GLN A 2 -2.21 -22.99 -0.28
N CYS A 3 -3.19 -23.22 -1.17
CA CYS A 3 -3.55 -22.24 -2.20
C CYS A 3 -4.23 -21.04 -1.58
N GLU A 4 -3.76 -19.84 -1.93
CA GLU A 4 -4.29 -18.62 -1.35
C GLU A 4 -5.75 -18.36 -1.75
N TYR A 5 -6.17 -18.83 -2.93
CA TYR A 5 -7.53 -18.68 -3.43
C TYR A 5 -8.49 -19.75 -2.93
N CYS A 6 -8.27 -21.02 -3.22
CA CYS A 6 -9.24 -22.07 -2.89
C CYS A 6 -8.97 -22.76 -1.55
N LYS A 7 -7.89 -22.39 -0.85
CA LYS A 7 -7.48 -22.98 0.42
C LYS A 7 -7.23 -24.50 0.37
N SER A 8 -7.13 -25.09 -0.82
CA SER A 8 -6.74 -26.49 -0.99
C SER A 8 -5.23 -26.67 -0.77
N GLU A 9 -4.83 -27.76 -0.13
CA GLU A 9 -3.44 -28.15 -0.03
C GLU A 9 -2.92 -28.75 -1.35
N GLY A 10 -1.63 -28.56 -1.63
CA GLY A 10 -0.98 -29.21 -2.77
C GLY A 10 0.22 -28.45 -3.32
N LYS A 11 0.58 -28.77 -4.57
CA LYS A 11 1.65 -28.10 -5.30
C LYS A 11 1.19 -26.71 -5.76
N MET A 12 1.94 -25.68 -5.38
CA MET A 12 1.69 -24.31 -5.80
C MET A 12 2.39 -24.02 -7.13
N SER A 13 1.75 -23.19 -7.95
CA SER A 13 2.26 -22.61 -9.18
C SER A 13 2.64 -21.14 -8.97
N ARG A 14 3.21 -20.53 -10.01
CA ARG A 14 3.47 -19.10 -10.06
C ARG A 14 2.33 -18.41 -10.79
N GLU A 15 1.76 -17.37 -10.18
CA GLU A 15 0.73 -16.54 -10.78
C GLU A 15 1.28 -15.13 -10.99
N HIS A 16 1.09 -14.59 -12.18
CA HIS A 16 1.53 -13.23 -12.50
C HIS A 16 0.64 -12.17 -11.86
N ILE A 17 1.22 -11.07 -11.40
CA ILE A 17 0.45 -9.91 -10.91
C ILE A 17 -0.17 -9.17 -12.10
N ILE A 18 0.66 -8.77 -13.06
CA ILE A 18 0.20 -8.30 -14.37
C ILE A 18 0.03 -9.55 -15.23
N PRO A 19 -1.17 -9.88 -15.71
CA PRO A 19 -1.38 -11.16 -16.36
C PRO A 19 -0.49 -11.34 -17.59
N LYS A 20 -0.02 -12.57 -17.83
CA LYS A 20 0.95 -12.89 -18.88
C LYS A 20 0.50 -12.44 -20.27
N GLY A 21 -0.80 -12.53 -20.55
CA GLY A 21 -1.38 -12.06 -21.81
C GLY A 21 -1.14 -10.57 -22.06
N PHE A 22 -1.18 -9.73 -21.02
CA PHE A 22 -0.84 -8.32 -21.13
C PHE A 22 0.67 -8.12 -21.34
N ILE A 23 1.50 -8.80 -20.54
CA ILE A 23 2.97 -8.72 -20.64
C ILE A 23 3.45 -9.06 -22.06
N ASN A 24 2.86 -10.09 -22.68
CA ASN A 24 3.24 -10.52 -24.03
C ASN A 24 2.95 -9.48 -25.12
N ASN A 25 2.04 -8.53 -24.86
CA ASN A 25 1.72 -7.44 -25.77
C ASN A 25 2.49 -6.16 -25.45
N MET A 26 3.27 -6.13 -24.36
CA MET A 26 4.04 -4.96 -23.92
C MET A 26 5.50 -5.09 -24.31
N ASN A 27 6.16 -3.95 -24.53
CA ASN A 27 7.62 -3.89 -24.47
C ASN A 27 8.10 -3.95 -23.00
N PHE A 28 8.05 -5.15 -22.41
CA PHE A 28 8.34 -5.34 -20.98
C PHE A 28 9.77 -4.92 -20.60
N LYS A 29 10.73 -4.93 -21.53
CA LYS A 29 12.11 -4.48 -21.29
C LYS A 29 12.22 -2.99 -20.97
N GLU A 30 11.26 -2.20 -21.45
CA GLU A 30 11.17 -0.76 -21.20
C GLU A 30 10.29 -0.45 -19.98
N GLN A 31 9.66 -1.46 -19.38
CA GLN A 31 8.86 -1.26 -18.18
C GLN A 31 9.72 -1.31 -16.92
N THR A 32 9.80 -0.19 -16.22
CA THR A 32 10.32 -0.15 -14.84
C THR A 32 9.25 -0.64 -13.88
N VAL A 33 9.53 -1.70 -13.14
CA VAL A 33 8.64 -2.23 -12.10
C VAL A 33 9.29 -2.10 -10.73
N TRP A 34 8.51 -1.65 -9.75
CA TRP A 34 8.94 -1.42 -8.37
C TRP A 34 8.04 -2.19 -7.39
N PHE A 35 8.59 -2.56 -6.25
CA PHE A 35 7.80 -2.99 -5.10
C PHE A 35 7.81 -1.90 -4.03
N ASP A 36 6.67 -1.65 -3.40
CA ASP A 36 6.58 -0.77 -2.23
C ASP A 36 7.47 -1.29 -1.09
N LYS A 37 7.56 -2.63 -0.95
CA LYS A 37 8.43 -3.27 0.03
C LYS A 37 9.93 -3.24 -0.29
N ALA A 38 10.30 -2.87 -1.51
CA ALA A 38 11.69 -2.75 -1.94
C ALA A 38 11.90 -1.47 -2.77
N PRO A 39 11.72 -0.28 -2.16
CA PRO A 39 11.63 0.98 -2.88
C PRO A 39 12.96 1.40 -3.55
N SER A 40 14.08 0.81 -3.12
CA SER A 40 15.41 1.04 -3.70
C SER A 40 15.77 0.07 -4.83
N ARG A 41 14.89 -0.89 -5.16
CA ARG A 41 15.18 -1.95 -6.14
C ARG A 41 14.27 -1.84 -7.36
N VAL A 42 14.88 -1.56 -8.50
CA VAL A 42 14.25 -1.76 -9.81
C VAL A 42 14.21 -3.26 -10.11
N ILE A 43 13.04 -3.77 -10.48
CA ILE A 43 12.86 -5.17 -10.86
C ILE A 43 12.66 -5.25 -12.37
N ASN A 44 13.67 -5.78 -13.06
CA ASN A 44 13.63 -6.03 -14.49
C ASN A 44 13.11 -7.45 -14.79
N ASN A 45 12.04 -7.87 -14.10
CA ASN A 45 11.48 -9.21 -14.29
C ASN A 45 9.97 -9.24 -14.01
N GLU A 46 9.30 -10.24 -14.56
CA GLU A 46 7.87 -10.45 -14.39
C GLU A 46 7.53 -10.71 -12.91
N LEU A 47 6.64 -9.89 -12.35
CA LEU A 47 6.22 -10.06 -10.98
C LEU A 47 5.23 -11.22 -10.85
N MET A 48 5.58 -12.16 -9.98
CA MET A 48 4.79 -13.34 -9.70
C MET A 48 4.71 -13.62 -8.21
N ILE A 49 3.55 -14.10 -7.78
CA ILE A 49 3.31 -14.75 -6.49
C ILE A 49 3.40 -16.27 -6.65
N LYS A 50 3.71 -17.03 -5.59
CA LYS A 50 4.07 -18.46 -5.67
C LYS A 50 3.18 -19.37 -4.82
N ASP A 51 1.96 -18.94 -4.56
CA ASP A 51 1.04 -19.50 -3.55
C ASP A 51 -0.35 -19.79 -4.14
N VAL A 52 -0.47 -19.97 -5.46
CA VAL A 52 -1.72 -20.29 -6.14
C VAL A 52 -1.65 -21.71 -6.69
N CYS A 53 -2.69 -22.54 -6.53
CA CYS A 53 -2.69 -23.88 -7.13
C CYS A 53 -3.00 -23.84 -8.64
N ALA A 54 -2.59 -24.89 -9.36
CA ALA A 54 -2.81 -25.02 -10.80
C ALA A 54 -4.31 -24.94 -11.19
N ASN A 55 -5.21 -25.47 -10.37
CA ASN A 55 -6.66 -25.44 -10.65
C ASN A 55 -7.22 -24.01 -10.64
N CYS A 56 -6.81 -23.18 -9.68
CA CYS A 56 -7.22 -21.77 -9.63
C CYS A 56 -6.57 -20.98 -10.76
N ASN A 57 -5.25 -21.11 -10.89
CA ASN A 57 -4.43 -20.37 -11.86
C ASN A 57 -4.92 -20.64 -13.30
N ASN A 58 -5.00 -21.91 -13.71
CA ASN A 58 -5.42 -22.27 -15.07
C ASN A 58 -6.96 -22.25 -15.26
N GLY A 59 -7.73 -22.22 -14.17
CA GLY A 59 -9.19 -22.23 -14.19
C GLY A 59 -9.80 -20.83 -14.21
N GLU A 60 -10.51 -20.45 -13.15
CA GLU A 60 -11.26 -19.18 -13.10
C GLU A 60 -10.36 -17.95 -13.23
N LEU A 61 -9.13 -17.98 -12.72
CA LEU A 61 -8.24 -16.82 -12.78
C LEU A 61 -7.76 -16.54 -14.22
N SER A 62 -7.48 -17.58 -15.01
CA SER A 62 -7.11 -17.43 -16.43
C SER A 62 -8.28 -16.91 -17.28
N LYS A 63 -9.51 -17.35 -16.97
CA LYS A 63 -10.74 -16.85 -17.65
C LYS A 63 -10.92 -15.35 -17.45
N LEU A 64 -10.65 -14.85 -16.24
CA LEU A 64 -10.70 -13.42 -15.93
C LEU A 64 -9.65 -12.63 -16.73
N ASP A 65 -8.43 -13.14 -16.82
CA ASP A 65 -7.37 -12.49 -17.61
C ASP A 65 -7.71 -12.45 -19.10
N ALA A 66 -8.19 -13.56 -19.64
CA ALA A 66 -8.61 -13.65 -21.04
C ALA A 66 -9.75 -12.68 -21.35
N TYR A 67 -10.72 -12.56 -20.44
CA TYR A 67 -11.80 -11.58 -20.55
C TYR A 67 -11.27 -10.15 -20.59
N ALA A 68 -10.42 -9.76 -19.61
CA ALA A 68 -9.93 -8.39 -19.51
C ALA A 68 -9.04 -8.01 -20.69
N LEU A 69 -8.18 -8.93 -21.13
CA LEU A 69 -7.34 -8.72 -22.31
C LEU A 69 -8.21 -8.50 -23.56
N LYS A 70 -9.20 -9.37 -23.80
CA LYS A 70 -10.12 -9.23 -24.93
C LYS A 70 -10.93 -7.93 -24.87
N LEU A 71 -11.40 -7.56 -23.67
CA LEU A 71 -12.13 -6.32 -23.46
C LEU A 71 -11.28 -5.12 -23.87
N LEU A 72 -10.05 -5.02 -23.35
CA LEU A 72 -9.18 -3.88 -23.57
C LEU A 72 -8.68 -3.81 -25.02
N ILE A 73 -8.30 -4.96 -25.61
CA ILE A 73 -7.94 -5.04 -27.03
C ILE A 73 -9.09 -4.58 -27.95
N SER A 74 -10.34 -4.80 -27.56
CA SER A 74 -11.49 -4.36 -28.36
C SER A 74 -11.63 -2.84 -28.50
N TYR A 75 -10.86 -2.07 -27.73
CA TYR A 75 -10.79 -0.61 -27.80
C TYR A 75 -9.61 -0.10 -28.62
N ASN A 76 -8.73 -0.98 -29.11
CA ASN A 76 -7.50 -0.58 -29.75
C ASN A 76 -7.74 0.32 -30.97
N ASP A 77 -8.63 -0.09 -31.87
CA ASP A 77 -8.93 0.66 -33.09
C ASP A 77 -9.96 1.78 -32.87
N LYS A 78 -10.42 1.97 -31.61
CA LYS A 78 -11.45 2.96 -31.24
C LYS A 78 -10.88 4.17 -30.52
N ILE A 79 -9.61 4.11 -30.11
CA ILE A 79 -8.93 5.16 -29.38
C ILE A 79 -7.82 5.70 -30.27
N SER A 80 -7.93 6.99 -30.56
CA SER A 80 -6.91 7.78 -31.24
C SER A 80 -6.65 9.06 -30.46
N PHE A 81 -5.61 9.80 -30.86
CA PHE A 81 -5.29 11.10 -30.26
C PHE A 81 -6.52 12.04 -30.21
N ASP A 82 -7.29 12.10 -31.30
CA ASP A 82 -8.46 12.99 -31.44
C ASP A 82 -9.72 12.48 -30.72
N THR A 83 -9.68 11.28 -30.14
CA THR A 83 -10.84 10.68 -29.49
C THR A 83 -11.20 11.44 -28.22
N LYS A 84 -12.32 12.16 -28.21
CA LYS A 84 -12.72 12.99 -27.05
C LYS A 84 -13.48 12.23 -25.96
N LYS A 85 -14.07 11.09 -26.30
CA LYS A 85 -14.82 10.23 -25.38
C LYS A 85 -14.93 8.83 -25.95
N ILE A 86 -15.13 7.86 -25.07
CA ILE A 86 -15.45 6.48 -25.46
C ILE A 86 -16.71 5.99 -24.75
N TYR A 87 -17.44 5.10 -25.43
CA TYR A 87 -18.52 4.32 -24.83
C TYR A 87 -17.96 2.97 -24.39
N PHE A 88 -17.60 2.90 -23.11
CA PHE A 88 -17.00 1.74 -22.48
C PHE A 88 -18.09 0.71 -22.15
N LYS A 89 -18.10 -0.42 -22.87
CA LYS A 89 -19.02 -1.54 -22.72
C LYS A 89 -18.26 -2.67 -22.06
N TYR A 90 -18.77 -3.18 -20.95
CA TYR A 90 -18.09 -4.16 -20.12
C TYR A 90 -19.10 -5.12 -19.51
N ASN A 91 -18.65 -6.23 -18.94
CA ASN A 91 -19.43 -7.06 -18.05
C ASN A 91 -18.98 -6.70 -16.64
N TYR A 92 -19.86 -6.10 -15.85
CA TYR A 92 -19.55 -5.58 -14.53
C TYR A 92 -18.92 -6.65 -13.63
N HIS A 93 -19.49 -7.86 -13.60
CA HIS A 93 -19.00 -8.93 -12.74
C HIS A 93 -17.64 -9.45 -13.18
N MET A 94 -17.46 -9.70 -14.49
CA MET A 94 -16.17 -10.16 -15.02
C MET A 94 -15.06 -9.13 -14.82
N LEU A 95 -15.35 -7.85 -15.09
CA LEU A 95 -14.38 -6.76 -14.91
C LEU A 95 -14.03 -6.57 -13.43
N THR A 96 -15.03 -6.53 -12.55
CA THR A 96 -14.81 -6.35 -11.11
C THR A 96 -14.00 -7.50 -10.51
N ARG A 97 -14.33 -8.75 -10.86
CA ARG A 97 -13.59 -9.93 -10.40
C ARG A 97 -12.14 -9.90 -10.87
N TRP A 98 -11.89 -9.52 -12.12
CA TRP A 98 -10.53 -9.38 -12.63
C TRP A 98 -9.77 -8.25 -11.93
N LEU A 99 -10.37 -7.07 -11.74
CA LEU A 99 -9.76 -5.96 -11.02
C LEU A 99 -9.39 -6.35 -9.58
N LEU A 100 -10.30 -7.01 -8.85
CA LEU A 100 -10.05 -7.53 -7.50
C LEU A 100 -8.91 -8.54 -7.47
N LYS A 101 -8.86 -9.48 -8.44
CA LYS A 101 -7.76 -10.44 -8.58
C LYS A 101 -6.43 -9.70 -8.68
N VAL A 102 -6.32 -8.74 -9.59
CA VAL A 102 -5.08 -7.97 -9.83
C VAL A 102 -4.70 -7.16 -8.57
N CYS A 103 -5.67 -6.50 -7.93
CA CYS A 103 -5.46 -5.77 -6.68
C CYS A 103 -4.97 -6.69 -5.55
N TYR A 104 -5.58 -7.86 -5.38
CA TYR A 104 -5.23 -8.82 -4.35
C TYR A 104 -3.81 -9.37 -4.53
N ASN A 105 -3.47 -9.78 -5.76
CA ASN A 105 -2.12 -10.24 -6.08
C ASN A 105 -1.07 -9.16 -5.87
N SER A 106 -1.40 -7.91 -6.23
CA SER A 106 -0.52 -6.76 -6.00
C SER A 106 -0.34 -6.45 -4.51
N ALA A 107 -1.40 -6.51 -3.70
CA ALA A 107 -1.32 -6.31 -2.26
C ALA A 107 -0.44 -7.38 -1.60
N ARG A 108 -0.64 -8.66 -1.95
CA ARG A 108 0.17 -9.78 -1.45
C ARG A 108 1.63 -9.68 -1.84
N ALA A 109 1.92 -9.28 -3.06
CA ALA A 109 3.31 -9.13 -3.48
C ALA A 109 4.03 -7.99 -2.74
N ASN A 110 3.30 -7.01 -2.20
CA ASN A 110 3.82 -5.89 -1.42
C ASN A 110 3.67 -6.06 0.09
N ASP A 111 3.24 -7.22 0.58
CA ASP A 111 3.04 -7.51 2.01
C ASP A 111 2.12 -6.47 2.71
N ALA A 112 1.09 -6.01 1.98
CA ALA A 112 0.14 -5.00 2.45
C ALA A 112 -0.99 -5.64 3.27
N ASP A 113 -0.69 -6.13 4.48
CA ASP A 113 -1.57 -6.96 5.31
C ASP A 113 -3.02 -6.46 5.46
N PHE A 114 -3.20 -5.15 5.65
CA PHE A 114 -4.54 -4.56 5.75
C PHE A 114 -5.35 -4.72 4.45
N ASP A 115 -4.75 -4.35 3.30
CA ASP A 115 -5.37 -4.49 1.99
C ASP A 115 -5.65 -5.97 1.68
N ILE A 116 -4.70 -6.86 2.01
CA ILE A 116 -4.82 -8.32 1.83
C ILE A 116 -6.07 -8.83 2.56
N GLY A 117 -6.25 -8.44 3.83
CA GLY A 117 -7.41 -8.84 4.62
C GLY A 117 -8.74 -8.45 3.98
N LEU A 118 -8.87 -7.21 3.50
CA LEU A 118 -10.09 -6.73 2.84
C LEU A 118 -10.35 -7.44 1.51
N TYR A 119 -9.33 -7.62 0.66
CA TYR A 119 -9.49 -8.31 -0.62
C TYR A 119 -9.80 -9.80 -0.46
N GLN A 120 -9.31 -10.43 0.61
CA GLN A 120 -9.52 -11.84 0.89
C GLN A 120 -11.01 -12.20 1.09
N GLU A 121 -11.81 -11.26 1.61
CA GLU A 121 -13.27 -11.43 1.75
C GLU A 121 -13.98 -11.69 0.42
N TYR A 122 -13.40 -11.25 -0.70
CA TYR A 122 -13.99 -11.36 -2.03
C TYR A 122 -13.48 -12.56 -2.83
N ILE A 123 -12.69 -13.46 -2.25
CA ILE A 123 -12.14 -14.62 -2.96
C ILE A 123 -13.24 -15.50 -3.57
N SER A 124 -14.31 -15.78 -2.83
CA SER A 124 -15.44 -16.56 -3.37
C SER A 124 -16.06 -15.91 -4.60
N TYR A 125 -16.22 -14.59 -4.57
CA TYR A 125 -16.71 -13.81 -5.70
C TYR A 125 -15.72 -13.82 -6.88
N ILE A 126 -14.42 -13.65 -6.63
CA ILE A 126 -13.36 -13.76 -7.65
C ILE A 126 -13.41 -15.15 -8.32
N LEU A 127 -13.63 -16.21 -7.55
CA LEU A 127 -13.70 -17.60 -8.02
C LEU A 127 -15.07 -18.03 -8.57
N ASN A 128 -16.02 -17.13 -8.80
CA ASN A 128 -17.34 -17.47 -9.33
C ASN A 128 -18.18 -18.40 -8.42
N LYS A 129 -17.93 -18.41 -7.11
CA LYS A 129 -18.61 -19.33 -6.18
C LYS A 129 -19.85 -18.73 -5.53
N ASP A 130 -19.85 -17.41 -5.27
CA ASP A 130 -20.96 -16.70 -4.64
C ASP A 130 -21.31 -15.43 -5.44
N TYR A 131 -22.60 -15.24 -5.74
CA TYR A 131 -23.13 -14.11 -6.52
C TYR A 131 -24.15 -13.26 -5.75
N THR A 132 -24.36 -13.56 -4.47
CA THR A 132 -25.62 -13.21 -3.78
C THR A 132 -25.53 -12.05 -2.78
N GLU A 133 -24.41 -11.35 -2.67
CA GLU A 133 -24.30 -10.19 -1.77
C GLU A 133 -24.10 -8.87 -2.52
N ALA A 134 -24.70 -7.81 -1.97
CA ALA A 134 -24.38 -6.45 -2.38
C ALA A 134 -22.88 -6.24 -2.18
N LEU A 135 -22.15 -5.96 -3.27
CA LEU A 135 -20.72 -5.78 -3.18
C LEU A 135 -20.41 -4.44 -2.48
N ASP A 136 -19.72 -4.53 -1.36
CA ASP A 136 -19.12 -3.39 -0.65
C ASP A 136 -17.85 -2.93 -1.36
N ILE A 137 -18.01 -2.66 -2.66
CA ILE A 137 -16.97 -2.26 -3.60
C ILE A 137 -17.50 -1.12 -4.46
N SER A 138 -16.63 -0.21 -4.84
CA SER A 138 -16.87 0.78 -5.88
C SER A 138 -15.75 0.72 -6.91
N ILE A 139 -16.14 0.64 -8.18
CA ILE A 139 -15.22 0.67 -9.31
C ILE A 139 -15.46 1.97 -10.07
N PHE A 140 -14.40 2.72 -10.30
CA PHE A 140 -14.43 3.89 -11.17
C PHE A 140 -13.53 3.65 -12.38
N ALA A 141 -13.90 4.21 -13.52
CA ALA A 141 -13.09 4.21 -14.73
C ALA A 141 -12.92 5.62 -15.27
N MET A 142 -11.81 5.86 -15.94
CA MET A 142 -11.50 7.12 -16.60
C MET A 142 -10.77 6.84 -17.92
N PHE A 143 -11.03 7.69 -18.91
CA PHE A 143 -10.30 7.72 -20.17
C PHE A 143 -9.39 8.95 -20.14
N MET A 144 -8.08 8.75 -20.27
CA MET A 144 -7.07 9.79 -20.05
C MET A 144 -6.22 10.00 -21.30
N GLU A 145 -5.79 11.24 -21.51
CA GLU A 145 -4.73 11.54 -22.48
C GLU A 145 -3.42 10.87 -22.04
N VAL A 146 -2.59 10.45 -22.99
CA VAL A 146 -1.27 9.83 -22.69
C VAL A 146 -0.12 10.69 -23.21
N ALA A 147 -0.38 11.65 -24.10
CA ALA A 147 0.63 12.58 -24.61
C ALA A 147 0.81 13.77 -23.65
N PHE A 148 2.06 14.09 -23.31
CA PHE A 148 2.41 15.19 -22.39
C PHE A 148 2.58 16.52 -23.14
N ASP A 149 2.97 16.48 -24.41
CA ASP A 149 3.05 17.59 -25.36
C ASP A 149 3.15 17.06 -26.81
N LYS A 150 3.27 17.97 -27.80
CA LYS A 150 3.39 17.61 -29.22
C LYS A 150 4.72 16.97 -29.59
N GLU A 151 5.79 17.17 -28.82
CA GLU A 151 7.11 16.58 -29.09
C GLU A 151 7.17 15.13 -28.60
N THR A 152 6.58 14.83 -27.44
CA THR A 152 6.39 13.47 -26.89
C THR A 152 5.32 12.65 -27.60
N GLN A 153 4.54 13.27 -28.50
CA GLN A 153 3.56 12.58 -29.35
C GLN A 153 4.23 11.58 -30.31
N GLU A 154 5.47 11.85 -30.75
CA GLU A 154 6.25 10.93 -31.58
C GLU A 154 6.81 9.74 -30.78
N GLU A 155 7.08 9.93 -29.48
CA GLU A 155 7.57 8.89 -28.56
C GLU A 155 6.46 8.04 -27.94
N CYS A 156 5.21 8.54 -27.87
CA CYS A 156 4.06 7.75 -27.44
C CYS A 156 3.61 6.80 -28.55
N TYR A 157 4.39 5.73 -28.78
CA TYR A 157 4.26 4.80 -29.91
C TYR A 157 2.85 4.24 -30.18
N HIS A 158 1.97 4.21 -29.17
CA HIS A 158 0.58 3.72 -29.24
C HIS A 158 -0.44 4.72 -29.81
N LEU A 159 -0.04 5.95 -30.14
CA LEU A 159 -0.93 6.98 -30.73
C LEU A 159 -0.59 7.33 -32.19
N ASN A 160 0.33 6.59 -32.81
CA ASN A 160 0.69 6.82 -34.21
C ASN A 160 -0.45 6.37 -35.14
N LYS A 161 -0.83 7.21 -36.11
CA LYS A 161 -2.03 7.00 -36.97
C LYS A 161 -2.03 5.67 -37.74
N ASP A 162 -0.85 5.09 -37.94
CA ASP A 162 -0.64 3.89 -38.75
C ASP A 162 -0.44 2.61 -37.93
N ARG A 163 -0.57 2.66 -36.60
CA ARG A 163 -0.48 1.48 -35.72
C ARG A 163 -1.72 1.31 -34.87
N ASN A 164 -2.21 0.07 -34.80
CA ASN A 164 -3.25 -0.31 -33.86
C ASN A 164 -2.72 -0.04 -32.44
N TYR A 165 -3.57 0.44 -31.54
CA TYR A 165 -3.22 0.69 -30.14
C TYR A 165 -2.80 -0.63 -29.48
N GLU A 166 -1.51 -0.94 -29.43
CA GLU A 166 -1.01 -2.13 -28.73
C GLU A 166 -0.96 -1.85 -27.23
N ILE A 167 -1.16 -2.88 -26.39
CA ILE A 167 -1.10 -2.68 -24.96
C ILE A 167 0.37 -2.54 -24.55
N ASP A 168 0.86 -1.31 -24.50
CA ASP A 168 2.25 -1.04 -24.18
C ASP A 168 2.48 -0.79 -22.69
N TRP A 169 1.43 -0.38 -21.99
CA TRP A 169 1.56 0.16 -20.65
C TRP A 169 0.53 -0.42 -19.68
N PHE A 170 1.03 -0.95 -18.56
CA PHE A 170 0.21 -1.41 -17.44
C PHE A 170 0.88 -1.03 -16.14
N ARG A 171 0.15 -0.34 -15.28
CA ARG A 171 0.59 0.08 -13.95
C ARG A 171 -0.47 -0.28 -12.93
N ILE A 172 -0.01 -0.67 -11.75
CA ILE A 172 -0.85 -0.87 -10.57
C ILE A 172 -0.15 -0.25 -9.37
N ALA A 173 -0.87 0.55 -8.59
CA ALA A 173 -0.35 1.16 -7.39
C ALA A 173 -1.44 1.33 -6.32
N PRO A 174 -1.08 1.36 -5.03
CA PRO A 174 -1.94 1.92 -4.00
C PRO A 174 -2.38 3.33 -4.38
N PHE A 175 -3.64 3.66 -4.08
CA PHE A 175 -4.20 4.97 -4.31
C PHE A 175 -4.62 5.57 -2.97
N ARG A 176 -4.15 6.78 -2.67
CA ARG A 176 -4.41 7.44 -1.40
C ARG A 176 -4.99 8.83 -1.65
N MET A 177 -5.96 9.23 -0.83
CA MET A 177 -6.59 10.54 -0.91
C MET A 177 -6.20 11.37 0.30
N VAL A 178 -5.89 12.65 0.06
CA VAL A 178 -5.38 13.57 1.09
C VAL A 178 -6.43 13.84 2.18
N ASN A 179 -7.71 13.94 1.80
CA ASN A 179 -8.80 14.35 2.70
C ASN A 179 -9.58 13.18 3.31
N LEU A 180 -9.18 11.94 3.02
CA LEU A 180 -9.83 10.75 3.53
C LEU A 180 -8.83 10.01 4.41
N SER A 181 -9.16 9.88 5.69
CA SER A 181 -8.45 8.94 6.57
C SER A 181 -8.70 7.52 6.05
N VAL A 182 -7.77 7.03 5.25
CA VAL A 182 -7.83 5.78 4.48
C VAL A 182 -7.68 4.51 5.33
N TYR A 183 -7.63 4.62 6.66
CA TYR A 183 -7.36 3.51 7.59
C TYR A 183 -8.43 2.39 7.59
N TYR A 184 -9.49 2.54 6.79
CA TYR A 184 -10.62 1.61 6.75
C TYR A 184 -11.02 1.19 5.32
N ILE A 185 -10.25 1.57 4.31
CA ILE A 185 -10.55 1.22 2.90
C ILE A 185 -9.28 0.80 2.17
N ALA A 186 -9.40 -0.20 1.30
CA ALA A 186 -8.34 -0.54 0.36
C ALA A 186 -8.62 0.13 -0.98
N MET A 187 -7.66 0.93 -1.46
CA MET A 187 -7.78 1.68 -2.71
C MET A 187 -6.56 1.40 -3.60
N ARG A 188 -6.79 0.94 -4.82
CA ARG A 188 -5.73 0.71 -5.81
C ARG A 188 -6.15 1.22 -7.19
N CYS A 189 -5.22 1.86 -7.87
CA CYS A 189 -5.39 2.32 -9.24
C CYS A 189 -4.69 1.34 -10.19
N ILE A 190 -5.40 0.93 -11.25
CA ILE A 190 -4.88 0.10 -12.34
C ILE A 190 -4.99 0.92 -13.62
N MET A 191 -3.87 1.16 -14.28
CA MET A 191 -3.80 1.97 -15.48
C MET A 191 -3.28 1.13 -16.62
N ILE A 192 -3.99 1.14 -17.74
CA ILE A 192 -3.64 0.38 -18.94
C ILE A 192 -3.78 1.32 -20.14
N ASN A 193 -2.64 1.70 -20.71
CA ASN A 193 -2.55 2.75 -21.72
C ASN A 193 -3.39 3.99 -21.32
N SER A 194 -4.43 4.33 -22.09
CA SER A 194 -5.32 5.48 -21.87
C SER A 194 -6.50 5.21 -20.92
N LEU A 195 -6.58 4.04 -20.28
CA LEU A 195 -7.67 3.70 -19.35
C LEU A 195 -7.13 3.57 -17.93
N ALA A 196 -7.81 4.21 -16.98
CA ALA A 196 -7.53 4.05 -15.55
C ALA A 196 -8.76 3.51 -14.84
N PHE A 197 -8.53 2.57 -13.91
CA PHE A 197 -9.53 1.97 -13.05
C PHE A 197 -9.14 2.20 -11.60
N LEU A 198 -10.04 2.79 -10.81
CA LEU A 198 -9.88 2.92 -9.37
C LEU A 198 -10.79 1.90 -8.68
N VAL A 199 -10.19 1.01 -7.92
CA VAL A 199 -10.88 -0.02 -7.13
C VAL A 199 -10.90 0.43 -5.68
N VAL A 200 -12.08 0.54 -5.10
CA VAL A 200 -12.29 0.91 -3.69
C VAL A 200 -13.05 -0.23 -3.00
N VAL A 201 -12.43 -0.82 -1.99
CA VAL A 201 -13.03 -1.85 -1.15
C VAL A 201 -13.21 -1.28 0.25
N TYR A 202 -14.42 -1.38 0.79
CA TYR A 202 -14.77 -0.81 2.08
C TYR A 202 -14.68 -1.87 3.17
N ASN A 203 -14.12 -1.51 4.32
CA ASN A 203 -14.33 -2.28 5.54
C ASN A 203 -15.83 -2.18 5.93
N LYS A 204 -16.41 -3.29 6.41
CA LYS A 204 -17.79 -3.38 6.93
C LYS A 204 -18.13 -2.26 7.92
N ASP A 205 -17.19 -1.89 8.78
CA ASP A 205 -17.37 -0.82 9.77
C ASP A 205 -17.53 0.58 9.14
N THR A 206 -17.18 0.73 7.87
CA THR A 206 -17.21 2.00 7.12
C THR A 206 -18.18 2.02 5.96
N ILE A 207 -18.99 0.98 5.80
CA ILE A 207 -19.95 0.92 4.70
C ILE A 207 -20.95 2.10 4.73
N SER A 208 -21.27 2.59 5.93
CA SER A 208 -22.10 3.79 6.14
C SER A 208 -21.52 5.05 5.51
N LYS A 209 -20.20 5.11 5.30
CA LYS A 209 -19.47 6.25 4.70
C LYS A 209 -19.24 6.09 3.19
N LYS A 210 -19.64 4.98 2.58
CA LYS A 210 -19.42 4.68 1.16
C LYS A 210 -19.80 5.84 0.25
N THR A 211 -21.02 6.35 0.36
CA THR A 211 -21.50 7.45 -0.47
C THR A 211 -20.65 8.72 -0.31
N THR A 212 -20.24 9.06 0.91
CA THR A 212 -19.39 10.22 1.18
C THR A 212 -18.00 10.05 0.56
N ILE A 213 -17.42 8.86 0.64
CA ILE A 213 -16.11 8.55 0.03
C ILE A 213 -16.20 8.66 -1.49
N GLU A 214 -17.24 8.08 -2.09
CA GLU A 214 -17.48 8.17 -3.54
C GLU A 214 -17.64 9.63 -4.00
N GLN A 215 -18.35 10.45 -3.24
CA GLN A 215 -18.50 11.88 -3.53
C GLN A 215 -17.18 12.64 -3.46
N GLU A 216 -16.35 12.36 -2.45
CA GLU A 216 -15.03 13.02 -2.34
C GLU A 216 -14.09 12.58 -3.46
N ILE A 217 -14.14 11.31 -3.89
CA ILE A 217 -13.41 10.83 -5.09
C ILE A 217 -13.82 11.63 -6.31
N LEU A 218 -15.13 11.73 -6.59
CA LEU A 218 -15.64 12.43 -7.76
C LEU A 218 -15.40 13.94 -7.70
N LYS A 219 -15.38 14.53 -6.51
CA LYS A 219 -15.01 15.93 -6.31
C LYS A 219 -13.53 16.18 -6.61
N THR A 220 -12.66 15.27 -6.18
CA THR A 220 -11.21 15.38 -6.40
C THR A 220 -10.82 15.07 -7.84
N TYR A 221 -11.49 14.09 -8.45
CA TYR A 221 -11.20 13.55 -9.77
C TYR A 221 -12.50 13.48 -10.61
N PRO A 222 -12.97 14.61 -11.15
CA PRO A 222 -14.30 14.73 -11.77
C PRO A 222 -14.48 13.91 -13.05
N ASN A 223 -13.39 13.42 -13.65
CA ASN A 223 -13.45 12.60 -14.87
C ASN A 223 -13.52 11.10 -14.60
N PHE A 224 -13.43 10.66 -13.34
CA PHE A 224 -13.81 9.31 -12.98
C PHE A 224 -15.32 9.13 -13.13
N VAL A 225 -15.70 7.99 -13.69
CA VAL A 225 -17.08 7.55 -13.82
C VAL A 225 -17.24 6.25 -13.05
N LYS A 226 -18.16 6.23 -12.09
CA LYS A 226 -18.50 5.01 -11.36
C LYS A 226 -19.12 3.99 -12.33
N LEU A 227 -18.55 2.79 -12.36
CA LEU A 227 -19.08 1.67 -13.14
C LEU A 227 -20.25 1.03 -12.40
N LEU A 228 -21.27 0.65 -13.16
CA LEU A 228 -22.53 0.10 -12.68
C LEU A 228 -22.82 -1.24 -13.37
N THR A 229 -23.77 -2.00 -12.83
CA THR A 229 -24.19 -3.31 -13.37
C THR A 229 -24.89 -3.22 -14.73
N ASN A 230 -25.20 -2.02 -15.22
CA ASN A 230 -25.77 -1.77 -16.54
C ASN A 230 -24.76 -1.93 -17.70
N ASN A 231 -23.51 -2.31 -17.39
CA ASN A 231 -22.52 -2.77 -18.38
C ASN A 231 -22.06 -1.71 -19.39
N LYS A 232 -22.33 -0.42 -19.14
CA LYS A 232 -21.97 0.69 -20.03
C LYS A 232 -21.59 1.95 -19.24
N ALA A 233 -20.55 2.65 -19.69
CA ALA A 233 -20.14 3.94 -19.17
C ALA A 233 -19.68 4.86 -20.33
N CYS A 234 -19.95 6.16 -20.21
CA CYS A 234 -19.43 7.17 -21.14
C CYS A 234 -18.23 7.83 -20.47
N LEU A 235 -17.02 7.57 -20.97
CA LEU A 235 -15.79 8.11 -20.42
C LEU A 235 -15.32 9.26 -21.30
N LYS A 236 -15.26 10.47 -20.76
CA LYS A 236 -14.70 11.63 -21.47
C LYS A 236 -13.18 11.63 -21.29
N LYS A 237 -12.45 12.03 -22.33
CA LYS A 237 -10.99 12.14 -22.28
C LYS A 237 -10.60 13.21 -21.27
N ASP A 238 -9.83 12.80 -20.28
CA ASP A 238 -9.17 13.71 -19.35
C ASP A 238 -7.81 14.13 -19.90
N ILE A 239 -7.76 15.35 -20.43
CA ILE A 239 -6.53 15.98 -20.96
C ILE A 239 -5.67 16.57 -19.83
N LYS A 240 -6.26 16.75 -18.65
CA LYS A 240 -5.59 17.35 -17.49
C LYS A 240 -5.10 16.30 -16.53
N PHE A 241 -5.47 15.03 -16.68
CA PHE A 241 -5.09 13.99 -15.74
C PHE A 241 -3.60 14.07 -15.44
N TRP A 242 -2.73 14.14 -16.45
CA TRP A 242 -1.30 14.30 -16.18
C TRP A 242 -0.91 15.67 -15.59
N HIS A 243 -1.54 16.76 -15.96
CA HIS A 243 -1.21 18.06 -15.39
C HIS A 243 -1.71 18.25 -13.95
N SER A 244 -2.77 17.55 -13.55
CA SER A 244 -3.45 17.74 -12.26
C SER A 244 -3.43 16.51 -11.34
N SER A 245 -3.03 15.35 -11.84
CA SER A 245 -2.98 14.12 -11.06
C SER A 245 -1.70 14.06 -10.24
N TYR A 246 -1.86 13.70 -8.97
CA TYR A 246 -0.74 13.26 -8.15
C TYR A 246 -0.04 12.00 -8.74
N MET A 247 -0.68 11.29 -9.67
CA MET A 247 -0.13 10.12 -10.37
C MET A 247 0.86 10.48 -11.51
N THR A 248 1.03 11.76 -11.86
CA THR A 248 1.98 12.20 -12.90
C THR A 248 3.36 12.50 -12.35
N ASN A 249 3.43 12.97 -11.10
CA ASN A 249 4.68 13.04 -10.34
C ASN A 249 5.29 11.65 -10.08
N TYR A 250 4.59 10.59 -10.48
CA TYR A 250 4.98 9.19 -10.39
C TYR A 250 5.73 8.69 -11.63
N LEU A 251 5.73 9.45 -12.74
CA LEU A 251 5.87 8.85 -14.07
C LEU A 251 7.09 9.26 -14.89
N LEU A 252 7.68 10.41 -14.63
CA LEU A 252 8.84 10.86 -15.37
C LEU A 252 9.84 11.49 -14.39
N ARG A 253 10.80 10.65 -13.98
CA ARG A 253 12.04 10.99 -13.28
C ARG A 253 11.87 11.44 -11.81
N ASP A 254 12.53 10.68 -10.94
CA ASP A 254 12.84 10.97 -9.54
C ASP A 254 11.72 10.91 -8.48
N ASN A 255 11.98 10.01 -7.52
CA ASN A 255 11.52 9.98 -6.12
C ASN A 255 10.05 10.30 -5.84
N PHE A 256 9.26 9.27 -5.48
CA PHE A 256 8.31 9.15 -4.34
C PHE A 256 7.66 10.39 -3.64
N LEU A 257 7.74 11.63 -4.13
CA LEU A 257 7.65 12.84 -3.30
C LEU A 257 7.11 14.06 -4.09
N GLY A 258 5.88 13.96 -4.57
CA GLY A 258 4.94 15.06 -4.35
C GLY A 258 4.55 15.02 -2.88
N LYS A 259 5.28 15.76 -2.03
CA LYS A 259 5.11 15.84 -0.56
C LYS A 259 3.61 15.77 -0.21
N ARG A 260 3.13 14.65 0.38
CA ARG A 260 2.13 14.81 1.45
C ARG A 260 2.83 15.76 2.39
N THR A 261 2.35 17.00 2.47
CA THR A 261 2.59 17.81 3.65
C THR A 261 1.94 17.02 4.75
N SER A 262 2.69 16.09 5.35
CA SER A 262 2.41 15.70 6.72
C SER A 262 2.47 17.02 7.45
N LYS A 263 1.31 17.56 7.75
CA LYS A 263 1.23 18.51 8.82
C LYS A 263 1.31 17.61 10.03
N MET A 264 2.31 17.84 10.88
CA MET A 264 2.12 17.50 12.28
C MET A 264 0.70 17.97 12.60
N ASP A 265 -0.14 17.07 13.09
CA ASP A 265 -1.46 17.46 13.59
C ASP A 265 -1.32 18.47 14.74
N GLY A 266 -0.10 18.64 15.26
CA GLY A 266 0.24 19.52 16.37
C GLY A 266 -0.21 18.92 17.70
N ILE A 267 -0.70 17.68 17.68
CA ILE A 267 -1.27 17.01 18.83
C ILE A 267 -0.19 16.11 19.41
N LEU A 268 0.32 16.52 20.56
CA LEU A 268 1.13 15.65 21.40
C LEU A 268 0.24 14.53 21.96
N LYS A 269 0.59 13.29 21.64
CA LYS A 269 -0.10 12.09 22.08
C LYS A 269 0.68 11.49 23.25
N LEU A 270 0.00 11.37 24.39
CA LEU A 270 0.60 10.81 25.60
C LEU A 270 0.34 9.31 25.65
N VAL A 271 1.39 8.55 25.91
CA VAL A 271 1.33 7.09 26.08
C VAL A 271 1.83 6.78 27.47
N ASN A 272 0.90 6.38 28.34
CA ASN A 272 1.23 6.04 29.71
C ASN A 272 1.59 4.55 29.80
N ILE A 273 2.82 4.29 30.24
CA ILE A 273 3.38 2.99 30.55
C ILE A 273 3.33 2.85 32.07
N SER A 274 2.53 1.91 32.56
CA SER A 274 2.41 1.67 34.00
C SER A 274 3.65 0.97 34.56
N LYS A 275 3.94 1.18 35.86
CA LYS A 275 4.94 0.39 36.60
C LYS A 275 4.75 -1.13 36.45
N LYS A 276 3.51 -1.58 36.34
CA LYS A 276 3.18 -2.99 36.08
C LYS A 276 3.70 -3.44 34.70
N GLU A 277 3.44 -2.67 33.65
CA GLU A 277 3.95 -2.96 32.30
C GLU A 277 5.48 -2.97 32.26
N VAL A 278 6.13 -2.05 32.99
CA VAL A 278 7.60 -2.02 33.13
C VAL A 278 8.11 -3.31 33.79
N PHE A 279 7.50 -3.70 34.92
CA PHE A 279 7.89 -4.89 35.68
C PHE A 279 7.65 -6.18 34.89
N ASP A 280 6.47 -6.30 34.27
CA ASP A 280 6.04 -7.49 33.50
C ASP A 280 6.71 -7.55 32.11
N ARG A 281 7.43 -6.50 31.69
CA ARG A 281 7.98 -6.32 30.33
C ARG A 281 6.91 -6.48 29.25
N ASP A 282 5.73 -5.92 29.52
CA ASP A 282 4.60 -5.93 28.59
C ASP A 282 4.76 -4.79 27.57
N TYR A 283 4.79 -5.15 26.29
CA TYR A 283 4.93 -4.21 25.18
C TYR A 283 3.70 -4.15 24.27
N ASN A 284 2.56 -4.70 24.69
CA ASN A 284 1.35 -4.78 23.86
C ASN A 284 0.86 -3.40 23.43
N GLN A 285 0.93 -2.41 24.31
CA GLN A 285 0.55 -1.03 24.01
C GLN A 285 1.47 -0.42 22.93
N LEU A 286 2.77 -0.69 22.99
CA LEU A 286 3.74 -0.24 21.98
C LEU A 286 3.54 -0.96 20.64
N LYS A 287 3.19 -2.25 20.67
CA LYS A 287 2.85 -3.02 19.48
C LYS A 287 1.59 -2.46 18.80
N TYR A 288 0.56 -2.11 19.58
CA TYR A 288 -0.62 -1.44 19.08
C TYR A 288 -0.26 -0.10 18.44
N LEU A 289 0.52 0.73 19.14
CA LEU A 289 0.97 2.01 18.66
C LEU A 289 1.74 1.89 17.32
N LYS A 290 2.64 0.90 17.20
CA LYS A 290 3.34 0.62 15.95
C LYS A 290 2.39 0.28 14.81
N ASN A 291 1.43 -0.62 15.06
CA ASN A 291 0.46 -1.02 14.05
C ASN A 291 -0.46 0.14 13.64
N SER A 292 -0.78 1.04 14.56
CA SER A 292 -1.68 2.18 14.35
C SER A 292 -1.02 3.42 13.75
N TYR A 293 0.26 3.67 14.05
CA TYR A 293 0.93 4.95 13.76
C TYR A 293 2.28 4.81 13.04
N MET A 294 2.72 3.58 12.75
CA MET A 294 4.04 3.32 12.18
C MET A 294 4.03 2.15 11.20
N SER A 295 2.85 1.74 10.70
CA SER A 295 2.71 0.62 9.78
C SER A 295 3.18 0.96 8.36
N THR A 296 3.27 2.25 8.03
CA THR A 296 3.83 2.74 6.77
C THR A 296 4.82 3.89 6.97
N LYS A 297 5.61 4.18 5.93
CA LYS A 297 6.55 5.32 5.90
C LYS A 297 5.84 6.67 6.09
N ASP A 298 4.58 6.77 5.66
CA ASP A 298 3.81 8.00 5.79
C ASP A 298 3.25 8.19 7.20
N ASP A 299 2.88 7.10 7.89
CA ASP A 299 2.42 7.16 9.29
C ASP A 299 3.56 7.66 10.20
N LEU A 300 4.78 7.19 9.95
CA LEU A 300 5.99 7.69 10.62
C LEU A 300 6.22 9.18 10.40
N LYS A 301 5.87 9.69 9.22
CA LYS A 301 6.07 11.10 8.84
C LYS A 301 4.98 12.03 9.41
N ASP A 302 3.75 11.53 9.54
CA ASP A 302 2.64 12.20 10.21
C ASP A 302 2.82 12.22 11.72
N SER A 303 3.34 11.11 12.25
CA SER A 303 3.54 10.89 13.68
C SER A 303 4.90 11.37 14.17
N TYR A 304 5.74 11.90 13.28
CA TYR A 304 7.11 12.33 13.59
C TYR A 304 7.12 13.28 14.79
N GLN A 305 7.83 12.90 15.85
CA GLN A 305 7.95 13.65 17.11
C GLN A 305 6.60 14.08 17.75
N SER A 306 5.52 13.34 17.50
CA SER A 306 4.17 13.66 18.01
C SER A 306 3.78 12.86 19.26
N PHE A 307 4.65 12.00 19.78
CA PHE A 307 4.37 11.16 20.94
C PHE A 307 5.29 11.47 22.12
N GLU A 308 4.73 11.41 23.32
CA GLU A 308 5.50 11.35 24.58
C GLU A 308 5.14 10.06 25.31
N LEU A 309 6.17 9.31 25.71
CA LEU A 309 5.99 8.19 26.62
C LEU A 309 6.12 8.71 28.05
N MET A 310 5.23 8.27 28.91
CA MET A 310 5.26 8.61 30.33
C MET A 310 5.26 7.33 31.14
N MET A 311 6.10 7.26 32.17
CA MET A 311 6.10 6.13 33.10
C MET A 311 5.39 6.53 34.39
N ASP A 312 4.28 5.85 34.68
CA ASP A 312 3.49 6.08 35.89
C ASP A 312 3.83 5.08 37.01
N GLY A 313 3.72 5.52 38.27
CA GLY A 313 4.00 4.71 39.46
C GLY A 313 5.42 4.83 40.02
N TYR A 314 6.21 5.78 39.52
CA TYR A 314 7.58 6.06 40.00
C TYR A 314 7.71 7.40 40.76
N ASN A 315 6.60 8.10 41.03
CA ASN A 315 6.60 9.43 41.65
C ASN A 315 7.22 9.48 43.06
N ASP A 316 7.21 8.35 43.78
CA ASP A 316 7.78 8.25 45.13
C ASP A 316 9.27 7.82 45.12
N ASP A 317 9.84 7.49 43.96
CA ASP A 317 11.25 7.14 43.83
C ASP A 317 12.10 8.41 43.73
N LYS A 318 13.12 8.54 44.58
CA LYS A 318 14.00 9.72 44.60
C LYS A 318 15.02 9.73 43.46
N ARG A 319 15.15 8.62 42.74
CA ARG A 319 16.06 8.47 41.61
C ARG A 319 15.38 8.94 40.33
N GLU A 320 16.19 9.39 39.39
CA GLU A 320 15.71 9.63 38.03
C GLU A 320 15.33 8.31 37.36
N LEU A 321 14.32 8.32 36.47
CA LEU A 321 13.83 7.10 35.81
C LEU A 321 14.95 6.28 35.16
N TYR A 322 15.91 6.93 34.51
CA TYR A 322 17.04 6.28 33.85
C TYR A 322 18.06 5.66 34.82
N GLN A 323 17.94 5.89 36.12
CA GLN A 323 18.76 5.27 37.17
C GLN A 323 18.09 4.03 37.77
N ILE A 324 16.81 3.78 37.48
CA ILE A 324 16.04 2.65 38.01
C ILE A 324 16.26 1.44 37.11
N LYS A 325 16.69 0.31 37.68
CA LYS A 325 17.14 -0.87 36.90
C LYS A 325 16.01 -1.50 36.07
N GLU A 326 14.82 -1.68 36.62
CA GLU A 326 13.70 -2.24 35.84
C GLU A 326 13.27 -1.31 34.69
N VAL A 327 13.38 0.00 34.87
CA VAL A 327 13.10 1.00 33.83
C VAL A 327 14.14 0.91 32.73
N GLN A 328 15.43 0.82 33.09
CA GLN A 328 16.51 0.62 32.12
C GLN A 328 16.27 -0.64 31.27
N ASP A 329 16.04 -1.78 31.93
CA ASP A 329 15.82 -3.07 31.25
C ASP A 329 14.62 -3.02 30.31
N TYR A 330 13.53 -2.37 30.73
CA TYR A 330 12.34 -2.19 29.91
C TYR A 330 12.63 -1.33 28.67
N ILE A 331 13.29 -0.19 28.84
CA ILE A 331 13.65 0.73 27.76
C ILE A 331 14.59 0.06 26.74
N ILE A 332 15.61 -0.65 27.21
CA ILE A 332 16.54 -1.38 26.34
C ILE A 332 15.77 -2.45 25.54
N GLY A 333 14.91 -3.22 26.21
CA GLY A 333 14.05 -4.20 25.57
C GLY A 333 13.08 -3.59 24.56
N MET A 334 12.53 -2.41 24.86
CA MET A 334 11.68 -1.64 23.95
C MET A 334 12.44 -1.25 22.68
N ILE A 335 13.61 -0.61 22.81
CA ILE A 335 14.41 -0.14 21.66
C ILE A 335 14.86 -1.33 20.80
N ASN A 336 15.24 -2.45 21.41
CA ASN A 336 15.62 -3.65 20.66
C ASN A 336 14.45 -4.27 19.88
N LYS A 337 13.22 -4.20 20.42
CA LYS A 337 12.01 -4.75 19.77
C LYS A 337 11.37 -3.79 18.76
N PHE A 338 11.45 -2.49 19.03
CA PHE A 338 10.79 -1.43 18.27
C PHE A 338 11.76 -0.26 18.03
N PRO A 339 12.88 -0.47 17.31
CA PRO A 339 13.89 0.57 17.11
C PRO A 339 13.35 1.80 16.37
N ASP A 340 12.31 1.59 15.58
CA ASP A 340 11.58 2.60 14.82
C ASP A 340 10.83 3.60 15.72
N ILE A 341 10.56 3.27 16.99
CA ILE A 341 9.79 4.14 17.90
C ILE A 341 10.45 5.51 18.09
N ILE A 342 11.78 5.58 17.99
CA ILE A 342 12.57 6.81 18.13
C ILE A 342 12.09 7.90 17.16
N TRP A 343 11.60 7.53 15.98
CA TRP A 343 11.18 8.51 14.95
C TRP A 343 9.93 9.29 15.32
N ILE A 344 9.06 8.73 16.18
CA ILE A 344 7.79 9.37 16.55
C ILE A 344 7.84 10.02 17.94
N LEU A 345 8.87 9.70 18.75
CA LEU A 345 9.06 10.31 20.07
C LEU A 345 9.49 11.77 19.95
N ASN A 346 8.89 12.62 20.76
CA ASN A 346 9.28 14.02 20.84
C ASN A 346 10.65 14.14 21.51
N LEU A 347 11.61 14.75 20.80
CA LEU A 347 13.00 14.83 21.26
C LEU A 347 13.23 16.00 22.24
N GLU A 348 12.30 16.95 22.31
CA GLU A 348 12.37 18.11 23.22
C GLU A 348 11.81 17.81 24.61
N LEU A 349 11.12 16.67 24.76
CA LEU A 349 10.52 16.23 26.01
C LEU A 349 11.43 15.27 26.80
N SER A 350 11.11 15.10 28.08
CA SER A 350 12.00 14.50 29.07
C SER A 350 12.23 13.01 28.82
N PHE A 351 11.28 12.29 28.22
CA PHE A 351 11.42 10.84 28.06
C PHE A 351 12.57 10.45 27.12
N PHE A 352 12.89 11.26 26.10
CA PHE A 352 14.04 10.99 25.25
C PHE A 352 15.36 11.02 26.03
N GLN A 353 15.46 11.91 27.03
CA GLN A 353 16.61 11.97 27.95
C GLN A 353 16.68 10.71 28.81
N VAL A 354 15.53 10.16 29.24
CA VAL A 354 15.46 8.90 29.98
C VAL A 354 15.98 7.73 29.12
N ILE A 355 15.63 7.69 27.83
CA ILE A 355 16.13 6.67 26.89
C ILE A 355 17.66 6.75 26.75
N LEU A 356 18.19 7.95 26.50
CA LEU A 356 19.63 8.16 26.40
C LEU A 356 20.35 7.79 27.69
N GLY A 357 19.83 8.20 28.84
CA GLY A 357 20.38 7.87 30.16
C GLY A 357 20.39 6.37 30.42
N ALA A 358 19.33 5.65 30.05
CA ALA A 358 19.27 4.20 30.19
C ALA A 358 20.34 3.49 29.33
N TYR A 359 20.51 3.94 28.08
CA TYR A 359 21.47 3.35 27.15
C TYR A 359 22.94 3.64 27.54
N ILE A 360 23.22 4.86 28.02
CA ILE A 360 24.55 5.23 28.54
C ILE A 360 24.87 4.41 29.80
N ASN A 361 23.91 4.29 30.73
CA ASN A 361 24.11 3.52 31.95
C ASN A 361 24.35 2.03 31.65
N GLU A 362 23.64 1.45 30.68
CA GLU A 362 23.89 0.07 30.25
C GLU A 362 25.32 -0.10 29.72
N LYS A 363 25.78 0.79 28.84
CA LYS A 363 27.15 0.73 28.29
C LYS A 363 28.21 0.90 29.37
N VAL A 364 28.06 1.88 30.25
CA VAL A 364 29.01 2.11 31.36
C VAL A 364 29.07 0.92 32.31
N ILE A 365 27.93 0.26 32.57
CA ILE A 365 27.89 -0.96 33.38
C ILE A 365 28.60 -2.11 32.64
N ASN A 366 28.33 -2.30 31.36
CA ASN A 366 28.97 -3.36 30.57
C ASN A 366 30.48 -3.15 30.42
N ASP A 367 30.94 -1.91 30.18
CA ASP A 367 32.36 -1.57 30.11
C ASP A 367 33.07 -1.78 31.46
N LYS A 368 32.39 -1.53 32.59
CA LYS A 368 32.89 -1.87 33.94
C LYS A 368 32.94 -3.37 34.19
N ILE A 369 32.00 -4.15 33.65
CA ILE A 369 31.98 -5.61 33.76
C ILE A 369 33.09 -6.23 32.88
N ASP A 370 33.30 -5.72 31.67
CA ASP A 370 34.34 -6.21 30.76
C ASP A 370 35.75 -5.83 31.26
N SER A 371 35.94 -4.64 31.83
CA SER A 371 37.20 -4.26 32.46
C SER A 371 37.49 -5.05 33.74
N SER A 372 36.48 -5.37 34.56
CA SER A 372 36.66 -6.25 35.73
C SER A 372 36.91 -7.71 35.34
N ARG A 373 36.29 -8.22 34.27
CA ARG A 373 36.59 -9.54 33.69
C ARG A 373 38.00 -9.60 33.09
N GLN A 374 38.49 -8.55 32.46
CA GLN A 374 39.88 -8.48 31.98
C GLN A 374 40.91 -8.45 33.13
N ILE A 375 40.56 -7.88 34.28
CA ILE A 375 41.42 -7.89 35.47
C ILE A 375 41.47 -9.31 36.07
N ASP A 376 40.35 -10.02 36.13
CA ASP A 376 40.30 -11.41 36.64
C ASP A 376 40.98 -12.44 35.71
N ILE A 377 41.01 -12.20 34.40
CA ILE A 377 41.69 -13.07 33.43
C ILE A 377 43.22 -12.88 33.47
N ASN A 378 43.71 -11.71 33.86
CA ASN A 378 45.15 -11.44 34.01
C ASN A 378 45.70 -11.79 35.41
N GLN A 379 44.87 -12.33 36.31
CA GLN A 379 45.26 -12.80 37.66
C GLN A 379 45.17 -14.34 37.84
N LYS A 380 44.97 -15.10 36.75
CA LYS A 380 45.16 -16.55 36.68
C LYS A 380 46.22 -16.87 35.64
#